data_AF-A0AA39SU99-F1
#
_entry.id   AF-A0AA39SU99-F1
#
_cell.length_a   1.000
_cell.length_b   1.000
_cell.length_c   1.000
_cell.angle_alpha   90.00
_cell.angle_beta   90.00
_cell.angle_gamma   90.00
#
_symmetry.space_group_name_H-M   'P 1'
#
loop_
_entity.id
_entity.type
_entity.pdbx_description
1 polymer ?
#
loop_
_entity_poly.entity_id
_entity_poly.type
_entity_poly.pdbx_seq_one_letter_code
_entity_poly.pdbx_strand_id
1 'polypeptide(L)'
;MPSGFFRENGGSSFAEVVRNVHSMKEVSESKMYQKVEVMYWDGEGNDTRWLEYSVVGVLKTFTDVSLVVKTLLDSQVFFNFYYLGDKNVIWDFRSLKDRDSFINNKVLWKDYFSSVTAWTDAITPQARLAWVEFRGIPLDCWCENFFQRLG
;
A
#
# COMPACT_ATOMS: atom_id res chain seq x y z
N MET A 1 -48.94 -61.60 -4.44
CA MET A 1 -49.02 -60.39 -5.29
C MET A 1 -49.90 -59.40 -4.55
N PRO A 2 -49.31 -58.38 -3.92
CA PRO A 2 -49.26 -57.06 -4.55
C PRO A 2 -47.89 -56.37 -4.42
N SER A 3 -47.74 -55.37 -5.28
CA SER A 3 -46.58 -54.51 -5.53
C SER A 3 -46.81 -53.09 -5.00
N GLY A 4 -45.74 -52.46 -4.49
CA GLY A 4 -45.55 -51.00 -4.39
C GLY A 4 -46.14 -50.34 -3.14
N PHE A 5 -45.60 -49.26 -2.57
CA PHE A 5 -44.45 -48.41 -2.85
C PHE A 5 -44.28 -47.55 -1.58
N PHE A 6 -43.13 -47.57 -0.90
CA PHE A 6 -42.76 -46.54 0.09
C PHE A 6 -41.46 -45.89 -0.40
N ARG A 7 -41.52 -44.59 -0.64
CA ARG A 7 -40.38 -43.71 -0.91
C ARG A 7 -39.73 -43.37 0.43
N GLU A 8 -38.44 -43.64 0.60
CA GLU A 8 -37.61 -43.02 1.63
C GLU A 8 -36.49 -42.21 0.97
N ASN A 9 -36.38 -40.95 1.42
CA ASN A 9 -35.44 -39.94 0.95
C ASN A 9 -34.00 -40.33 1.30
N GLY A 10 -33.12 -40.27 0.30
CA GLY A 10 -31.68 -40.48 0.45
C GLY A 10 -31.01 -39.31 1.18
N GLY A 11 -30.84 -39.46 2.50
CA GLY A 11 -29.85 -38.73 3.28
C GLY A 11 -28.65 -39.62 3.54
N SER A 12 -27.44 -39.14 3.24
CA SER A 12 -26.18 -39.85 3.51
C SER A 12 -26.07 -40.20 5.00
N SER A 13 -25.67 -41.42 5.30
CA SER A 13 -25.52 -41.89 6.67
C SER A 13 -24.36 -41.16 7.38
N PHE A 14 -24.51 -40.89 8.67
CA PHE A 14 -23.45 -40.32 9.51
C PHE A 14 -22.13 -41.11 9.42
N ALA A 15 -22.21 -42.43 9.20
CA ALA A 15 -21.05 -43.31 9.00
C ALA A 15 -20.30 -43.10 7.66
N GLU A 16 -20.94 -42.45 6.68
CA GLU A 16 -20.38 -42.10 5.37
C GLU A 16 -19.65 -40.75 5.45
N VAL A 17 -20.20 -39.80 6.20
CA VAL A 17 -19.58 -38.49 6.47
C VAL A 17 -18.28 -38.65 7.27
N VAL A 18 -18.26 -39.50 8.30
CA VAL A 18 -17.06 -39.72 9.13
C VAL A 18 -15.93 -40.43 8.36
N ARG A 19 -16.25 -41.30 7.39
CA ARG A 19 -15.25 -41.94 6.53
C ARG A 19 -14.60 -40.94 5.56
N ASN A 20 -15.37 -40.00 5.01
CA ASN A 20 -14.81 -38.94 4.16
C ASN A 20 -13.93 -37.96 4.92
N VAL A 21 -14.24 -37.66 6.19
CA VAL A 21 -13.41 -36.78 7.03
C VAL A 21 -12.04 -37.39 7.33
N HIS A 22 -11.94 -38.71 7.44
CA HIS A 22 -10.65 -39.38 7.68
C HIS A 22 -9.80 -39.53 6.43
N SER A 23 -10.39 -39.51 5.23
CA SER A 23 -9.66 -39.57 3.96
C SER A 23 -9.19 -38.19 3.44
N MET A 24 -9.61 -37.08 4.07
CA MET A 24 -9.18 -35.71 3.72
C MET A 24 -8.06 -35.16 4.62
N LYS A 25 -7.59 -35.93 5.61
CA LYS A 25 -6.46 -35.56 6.47
C LYS A 25 -5.23 -36.39 6.11
N GLU A 26 -4.68 -36.18 4.92
CA GLU A 26 -3.26 -36.43 4.65
C GLU A 26 -2.84 -35.74 3.34
N VAL A 27 -2.02 -34.70 3.49
CA VAL A 27 -1.09 -34.13 2.49
C VAL A 27 -1.74 -33.43 1.28
N SER A 28 -1.74 -32.11 1.17
CA SER A 28 -0.54 -31.26 1.18
C SER A 28 -0.85 -29.87 1.75
N GLU A 29 -0.04 -29.44 2.71
CA GLU A 29 0.15 -28.02 3.02
C GLU A 29 0.86 -27.34 1.84
N SER A 30 0.14 -27.19 0.73
CA SER A 30 0.51 -26.23 -0.29
C SER A 30 0.17 -24.87 0.31
N LYS A 31 1.20 -24.16 0.79
CA LYS A 31 1.11 -22.73 1.10
C LYS A 31 0.35 -22.08 -0.05
N MET A 32 -0.87 -21.60 0.24
CA MET A 32 -1.66 -20.83 -0.71
C MET A 32 -0.90 -19.52 -0.93
N TYR A 33 0.04 -19.54 -1.88
CA TYR A 33 0.66 -18.35 -2.40
C TYR A 33 -0.46 -17.58 -3.08
N GLN A 34 -0.99 -16.60 -2.35
CA GLN A 34 -1.89 -15.62 -2.90
C GLN A 34 -1.15 -15.01 -4.10
N LYS A 35 -1.63 -15.31 -5.30
CA LYS A 35 -1.04 -14.84 -6.56
C LYS A 35 -1.07 -13.32 -6.51
N VAL A 36 0.06 -12.72 -6.16
CA VAL A 36 0.23 -11.28 -6.24
C VAL A 36 0.16 -10.95 -7.73
N GLU A 37 -0.92 -10.28 -8.15
CA GLU A 37 -0.98 -9.70 -9.49
C GLU A 37 0.02 -8.54 -9.51
N VAL A 38 1.24 -8.87 -9.93
CA VAL A 38 2.28 -7.87 -10.19
C VAL A 38 2.00 -7.29 -11.57
N MET A 39 1.60 -6.03 -11.60
CA MET A 39 1.56 -5.26 -12.84
C MET A 39 3.00 -4.99 -13.26
N TYR A 40 3.48 -5.71 -14.27
CA TYR A 40 4.75 -5.41 -14.91
C TYR A 40 4.55 -4.25 -15.87
N TRP A 41 5.13 -3.10 -15.54
CA TRP A 41 5.20 -1.97 -16.44
C TRP A 41 6.46 -2.12 -17.30
N ASP A 42 6.29 -2.55 -18.54
CA ASP A 42 7.34 -2.49 -19.56
C ASP A 42 7.32 -1.10 -20.19
N GLY A 43 7.83 -0.13 -19.43
CA GLY A 43 8.04 1.23 -19.91
C GLY A 43 9.24 1.23 -20.85
N GLU A 44 9.01 0.92 -22.13
CA GLU A 44 9.98 1.11 -23.20
C GLU A 44 10.40 2.59 -23.18
N GLY A 45 11.60 2.88 -22.65
CA GLY A 45 12.12 4.25 -22.53
C GLY A 45 11.78 5.01 -21.24
N ASN A 46 11.75 4.34 -20.08
CA ASN A 46 11.64 5.03 -18.79
C ASN A 46 12.90 5.88 -18.54
N ASP A 47 12.86 7.18 -18.84
CA ASP A 47 13.93 8.11 -18.51
C ASP A 47 14.02 8.23 -16.98
N THR A 48 14.81 7.37 -16.34
CA THR A 48 15.05 7.36 -14.89
C THR A 48 16.13 8.36 -14.49
N ARG A 49 16.73 9.11 -15.43
CA ARG A 49 17.83 10.04 -15.13
C ARG A 49 17.43 11.13 -14.14
N TRP A 50 16.15 11.50 -14.07
CA TRP A 50 15.66 12.45 -13.07
C TRP A 50 15.79 11.93 -11.62
N LEU A 51 15.79 10.61 -11.43
CA LEU A 51 15.98 9.99 -10.12
C LEU A 51 17.39 10.23 -9.56
N GLU A 52 18.39 10.42 -10.41
CA GLU A 52 19.75 10.77 -9.98
C GLU A 52 19.80 12.10 -9.23
N TYR A 53 18.91 13.03 -9.60
CA TYR A 53 18.75 14.33 -8.96
C TYR A 53 17.77 14.30 -7.79
N SER A 54 17.28 13.12 -7.40
CA SER A 54 16.20 13.00 -6.43
C SER A 54 16.68 12.62 -5.04
N VAL A 55 15.86 12.96 -4.05
CA VAL A 55 16.07 12.67 -2.62
C VAL A 55 14.81 12.03 -2.08
N VAL A 56 14.98 11.05 -1.20
CA VAL A 56 13.89 10.45 -0.43
C VAL A 56 13.99 10.91 1.02
N GLY A 57 12.87 11.39 1.53
CA GLY A 57 12.68 11.72 2.94
C GLY A 57 11.74 10.73 3.61
N VAL A 58 12.05 10.38 4.86
CA VAL A 58 11.17 9.59 5.72
C VAL A 58 10.55 10.51 6.75
N LEU A 59 9.23 10.68 6.71
CA LEU A 59 8.50 11.53 7.66
C LEU A 59 8.62 10.98 9.09
N LYS A 60 8.75 11.85 10.08
CA LYS A 60 8.71 11.44 11.50
C LYS A 60 7.32 10.95 11.90
N THR A 61 6.32 11.75 11.55
CA THR A 61 4.91 11.54 11.88
C THR A 61 4.07 11.60 10.62
N PHE A 62 2.87 11.01 10.66
CA PHE A 62 1.83 11.25 9.65
C PHE A 62 1.28 12.66 9.85
N THR A 63 2.08 13.66 9.50
CA THR A 63 1.63 15.04 9.34
C THR A 63 1.10 15.17 7.92
N ASP A 64 0.12 16.05 7.71
CA ASP A 64 -0.34 16.38 6.36
C ASP A 64 0.88 16.75 5.50
N VAL A 65 1.15 15.88 4.55
CA VAL A 65 2.28 15.98 3.62
C VAL A 65 2.20 17.30 2.87
N SER A 66 0.99 17.78 2.59
CA SER A 66 0.71 19.06 1.93
C SER A 66 1.24 20.24 2.76
N LEU A 67 1.14 20.16 4.09
CA LEU A 67 1.66 21.19 5.00
C LEU A 67 3.19 21.23 4.96
N VAL A 68 3.83 20.06 4.99
CA VAL A 68 5.30 19.94 4.92
C VAL A 68 5.81 20.47 3.59
N VAL A 69 5.17 20.07 2.48
CA VAL A 69 5.50 20.56 1.13
C VAL A 69 5.33 22.07 1.05
N LYS A 70 4.21 22.62 1.52
CA LYS A 70 3.96 24.07 1.52
C LYS A 70 5.05 24.83 2.30
N THR A 71 5.39 24.35 3.49
CA THR A 71 6.40 25.02 4.34
C THR A 71 7.79 25.00 3.69
N LEU A 72 8.13 23.91 2.99
CA LEU A 72 9.39 23.82 2.24
C LEU A 72 9.38 24.66 0.96
N LEU A 73 8.24 24.76 0.25
CA LEU A 73 8.11 25.63 -0.92
C LEU A 73 8.24 27.12 -0.55
N ASP A 74 7.70 27.51 0.62
CA ASP A 74 7.85 28.86 1.17
C ASP A 74 9.32 29.21 1.47
N SER A 75 10.19 28.19 1.63
CA SER A 75 11.66 28.35 1.79
C SER A 75 12.43 28.55 0.47
N GLN A 76 11.72 28.79 -0.65
CA GLN A 76 12.27 29.03 -2.00
C GLN A 76 13.00 27.85 -2.65
N VAL A 77 12.77 26.62 -2.17
CA VAL A 77 13.28 25.42 -2.84
C VAL A 77 12.22 24.91 -3.81
N PHE A 78 12.50 24.99 -5.11
CA PHE A 78 11.61 24.47 -6.16
C PHE A 78 11.95 23.01 -6.46
N PHE A 79 11.05 22.09 -6.12
CA PHE A 79 11.12 20.66 -6.44
C PHE A 79 9.73 20.16 -6.81
N ASN A 80 9.61 19.07 -7.59
CA ASN A 80 8.35 18.32 -7.61
C ASN A 80 8.35 17.35 -6.42
N PHE A 81 7.14 16.97 -6.02
CA PHE A 81 6.91 16.18 -4.82
C PHE A 81 6.07 14.97 -5.17
N TYR A 82 6.54 13.77 -4.80
CA TYR A 82 5.79 12.55 -5.00
C TYR A 82 5.77 11.71 -3.72
N TYR A 83 4.60 11.23 -3.36
CA TYR A 83 4.45 10.27 -2.28
C TYR A 83 4.79 8.87 -2.77
N LEU A 84 5.74 8.19 -2.11
CA LEU A 84 6.19 6.86 -2.51
C LEU A 84 5.43 5.74 -1.79
N GLY A 85 4.93 6.01 -0.58
CA GLY A 85 4.32 5.01 0.28
C GLY A 85 4.86 5.07 1.71
N ASP A 86 4.06 4.57 2.65
CA ASP A 86 4.33 4.62 4.09
C ASP A 86 4.63 6.05 4.55
N LYS A 87 5.85 6.34 5.01
CA LYS A 87 6.31 7.68 5.38
C LYS A 87 7.31 8.25 4.37
N ASN A 88 7.47 7.58 3.22
CA ASN A 88 8.46 7.94 2.22
C ASN A 88 7.88 8.92 1.21
N VAL A 89 8.67 9.95 0.96
CA VAL A 89 8.37 10.98 -0.03
C VAL A 89 9.62 11.22 -0.87
N ILE A 90 9.46 11.55 -2.13
CA ILE A 90 10.56 11.86 -3.04
C ILE A 90 10.43 13.27 -3.60
N TRP A 91 11.58 13.90 -3.77
CA TRP A 91 11.73 15.20 -4.41
C TRP A 91 12.76 15.10 -5.52
N ASP A 92 12.48 15.69 -6.67
CA ASP A 92 13.45 15.90 -7.73
C ASP A 92 14.00 17.33 -7.69
N PHE A 93 15.30 17.45 -7.86
CA PHE A 93 16.00 18.74 -7.89
C PHE A 93 16.47 19.04 -9.31
N ARG A 94 16.65 20.32 -9.62
CA ARG A 94 17.17 20.76 -10.93
C ARG A 94 18.66 20.45 -11.12
N SER A 95 19.40 20.25 -10.03
CA SER A 95 20.84 19.97 -10.08
C SER A 95 21.29 19.11 -8.89
N LEU A 96 22.38 18.36 -9.08
CA LEU A 96 23.01 17.59 -8.00
C LEU A 96 23.48 18.49 -6.86
N LYS A 97 23.89 19.72 -7.18
CA LYS A 97 24.31 20.70 -6.18
C LYS A 97 23.16 21.07 -5.25
N ASP A 98 21.96 21.29 -5.80
CA ASP A 98 20.78 21.63 -5.00
C ASP A 98 20.32 20.44 -4.16
N ARG A 99 20.33 19.23 -4.75
CA ARG A 99 20.09 17.96 -4.06
C ARG A 99 21.01 17.80 -2.85
N ASP A 100 22.31 17.93 -3.06
CA ASP A 100 23.32 17.73 -2.02
C ASP A 100 23.30 18.84 -0.97
N SER A 101 23.01 20.08 -1.39
CA SER A 101 22.80 21.20 -0.47
C SER A 101 21.62 20.93 0.46
N PHE A 102 20.50 20.43 -0.08
CA PHE A 102 19.32 20.07 0.71
C PHE A 102 19.62 18.94 1.70
N ILE A 103 20.27 17.86 1.26
CA ILE A 103 20.67 16.74 2.14
C ILE A 103 21.55 17.24 3.29
N ASN A 104 22.54 18.09 2.98
CA ASN A 104 23.49 18.59 3.97
C ASN A 104 22.89 19.65 4.91
N ASN A 105 21.89 20.41 4.46
CA ASN A 105 21.23 21.43 5.26
C ASN A 105 20.11 20.83 6.13
N LYS A 106 20.49 20.10 7.17
CA LYS A 106 19.56 19.46 8.11
C LYS A 106 18.59 20.44 8.75
N VAL A 107 18.93 21.72 8.88
CA VAL A 107 18.04 22.73 9.49
C VAL A 107 16.72 22.86 8.73
N LEU A 108 16.73 22.65 7.41
CA LEU A 108 15.53 22.78 6.58
C LEU A 108 14.51 21.66 6.80
N TRP A 109 14.98 20.43 7.05
CA TRP A 109 14.13 19.24 6.98
C TRP A 109 14.08 18.42 8.26
N LYS A 110 15.02 18.60 9.20
CA LYS A 110 15.11 17.75 10.41
C LYS A 110 13.85 17.76 11.27
N ASP A 111 13.05 18.82 11.21
CA ASP A 111 11.86 18.93 12.06
C ASP A 111 10.73 18.02 11.54
N TYR A 112 10.72 17.74 10.23
CA TYR A 112 9.69 16.95 9.56
C TYR A 112 10.14 15.51 9.25
N PHE A 113 11.43 15.32 8.95
CA PHE A 113 11.97 14.05 8.47
C PHE A 113 12.93 13.40 9.47
N SER A 114 12.80 12.08 9.64
CA SER A 114 13.73 11.27 10.42
C SER A 114 15.02 11.03 9.65
N SER A 115 14.93 10.86 8.33
CA SER A 115 16.06 10.75 7.42
C SER A 115 15.74 11.38 6.07
N VAL A 116 16.79 11.86 5.41
CA VAL A 116 16.76 12.41 4.05
C VAL A 116 18.03 11.91 3.35
N THR A 117 17.86 11.17 2.26
CA THR A 117 18.96 10.52 1.54
C THR A 117 18.75 10.61 0.04
N ALA A 118 19.82 10.60 -0.75
CA ALA A 118 19.69 10.50 -2.20
C ALA A 118 18.88 9.25 -2.60
N TRP A 119 18.15 9.33 -3.72
CA TRP A 119 17.44 8.19 -4.26
C TRP A 119 18.40 7.03 -4.54
N THR A 120 17.95 5.81 -4.25
CA THR A 120 18.61 4.57 -4.64
C THR A 120 17.54 3.52 -4.99
N ASP A 121 17.85 2.59 -5.90
CA ASP A 121 16.92 1.54 -6.32
C ASP A 121 16.53 0.57 -5.19
N ALA A 122 17.24 0.60 -4.07
CA ALA A 122 16.94 -0.18 -2.88
C ALA A 122 15.73 0.36 -2.09
N ILE A 123 15.32 1.61 -2.34
CA ILE A 123 14.22 2.25 -1.62
C ILE A 123 12.89 1.65 -2.11
N THR A 124 12.34 0.75 -1.30
CA THR A 124 11.08 0.07 -1.56
C THR A 124 10.12 0.30 -0.41
N PRO A 125 9.12 1.19 -0.58
CA PRO A 125 8.11 1.43 0.45
C PRO A 125 7.33 0.14 0.75
N GLN A 126 7.27 -0.25 2.02
CA GLN A 126 6.63 -1.50 2.45
C GLN A 126 5.11 -1.40 2.56
N ALA A 127 4.57 -0.20 2.72
CA ALA A 127 3.15 0.07 2.81
C ALA A 127 2.76 1.25 1.92
N ARG A 128 1.48 1.38 1.59
CA ARG A 128 0.93 2.53 0.87
C ARG A 128 -0.24 3.08 1.67
N LEU A 129 -0.26 4.40 1.84
CA LEU A 129 -1.42 5.11 2.37
C LEU A 129 -2.03 5.94 1.25
N ALA A 130 -3.34 5.84 1.08
CA ALA A 130 -4.09 6.70 0.18
C ALA A 130 -4.87 7.71 1.01
N TRP A 131 -4.84 8.98 0.60
CA TRP A 131 -5.74 9.99 1.13
C TRP A 131 -7.03 9.95 0.32
N VAL A 132 -8.15 9.65 0.99
CA VAL A 132 -9.47 9.66 0.37
C VAL A 132 -10.26 10.82 0.97
N GLU A 133 -10.61 11.78 0.13
CA GLU A 133 -11.48 12.90 0.52
C GLU A 133 -12.94 12.54 0.21
N PHE A 134 -13.79 12.53 1.23
CA PHE A 134 -15.23 12.39 1.06
C PHE A 134 -15.91 13.75 1.22
N ARG A 135 -16.77 14.11 0.26
CA ARG A 135 -17.55 15.36 0.29
C ARG A 135 -19.04 15.08 0.39
N GLY A 136 -19.74 15.91 1.16
CA GLY A 136 -21.20 15.84 1.27
C GLY A 136 -21.73 14.68 2.11
N ILE A 137 -20.90 14.07 2.96
CA ILE A 137 -21.35 13.03 3.89
C ILE A 137 -22.02 13.70 5.09
N PRO A 138 -23.29 13.37 5.39
CA PRO A 138 -23.96 13.81 6.61
C PRO A 138 -23.19 13.34 7.86
N LEU A 139 -22.97 14.24 8.83
CA LEU A 139 -22.12 13.96 10.00
C LEU A 139 -22.66 12.80 10.85
N ASP A 140 -23.97 12.62 10.88
CA ASP A 140 -24.68 11.51 11.53
C ASP A 140 -24.35 10.14 10.93
N CYS A 141 -23.88 10.09 9.69
CA CYS A 141 -23.41 8.85 9.04
C CYS A 141 -21.91 8.58 9.28
N TRP A 142 -21.16 9.48 9.91
CA TRP A 142 -19.71 9.36 10.13
C TRP A 142 -19.37 8.36 11.24
N CYS A 143 -19.60 7.07 11.00
CA CYS A 143 -19.32 6.00 11.94
C CYS A 143 -18.57 4.84 11.27
N GLU A 144 -18.00 3.95 12.09
CA GLU A 144 -17.20 2.82 11.62
C GLU A 144 -17.98 1.93 10.63
N ASN A 145 -19.27 1.71 10.87
CA ASN A 145 -20.14 0.93 9.97
C ASN A 145 -20.26 1.54 8.57
N PHE A 146 -20.20 2.86 8.46
CA PHE A 146 -20.22 3.54 7.17
C PHE A 146 -18.89 3.34 6.43
N PHE A 147 -17.76 3.52 7.11
CA PHE A 147 -16.43 3.34 6.51
C PHE A 147 -16.14 1.89 6.11
N GLN A 148 -16.61 0.91 6.88
CA GLN A 148 -16.49 -0.51 6.50
C GLN A 148 -17.21 -0.85 5.18
N ARG A 149 -18.21 -0.06 4.77
CA ARG A 149 -18.91 -0.25 3.49
C ARG A 149 -18.23 0.43 2.30
N LEU A 150 -17.26 1.32 2.54
CA LEU A 150 -16.56 2.05 1.48
C LEU A 150 -15.43 1.25 0.83
N GLY A 151 -14.91 0.22 1.49
CA GLY A 151 -13.86 -0.67 0.97
C GLY A 151 -12.57 -0.59 1.78
#